data_AF-A0A520IKF0-F1
#
_entry.id   AF-A0A520IKF0-F1
#
_cell.length_a   1.000
_cell.length_b   1.000
_cell.length_c   1.000
_cell.angle_alpha   90.00
_cell.angle_beta   90.00
_cell.angle_gamma   90.00
#
_symmetry.space_group_name_H-M   'P 1'
#
loop_
_entity.id
_entity.type
_entity.pdbx_description
1 polymer ?
#
loop_
_entity_poly.entity_id
_entity_poly.type
_entity_poly.pdbx_seq_one_letter_code
_entity_poly.pdbx_strand_id
1 'polypeptide(L)'
;MLFVNKQLALATYHFIKVTAGAVQKRQYSTWAGLYTVLLCPILLYMGLVMLIALKNGNYLNVAVVLFFATSFVAGPTIYTVKNVSRNLEETKKMKLVKIPIFRKPSWLWPLLYVWKQQTIMFLMCKVLSFLLFKGILWMFADIRSDVRIAQIGLLAAVISHTTIMNMLVKHEANAVAFTKSLPVNRFNSLIKHISVLLVLFSPELLLFIATVQFNPIESLSGIAIALPSLFLVQVMLTHISHRSQSLIILLFITFVSMAMLIIAKQVILFNAVQMLVSVVIFYLMFYQTDLKPLRN
;
A
#
# COMPACT_ATOMS: atom_id res chain seq x y z
N MET A 1 3.68 -24.07 -4.14
CA MET A 1 4.78 -23.13 -4.47
C MET A 1 4.75 -21.83 -3.67
N LEU A 2 3.58 -21.21 -3.43
CA LEU A 2 3.49 -19.92 -2.71
C LEU A 2 4.01 -19.96 -1.25
N PHE A 3 3.80 -21.06 -0.53
CA PHE A 3 4.24 -21.17 0.88
C PHE A 3 5.76 -21.16 1.02
N VAL A 4 6.48 -21.98 0.23
CA VAL A 4 7.94 -22.06 0.29
C VAL A 4 8.57 -20.72 -0.10
N ASN A 5 8.08 -20.06 -1.15
CA ASN A 5 8.59 -18.72 -1.52
C ASN A 5 8.33 -17.66 -0.45
N LYS A 6 7.17 -17.71 0.23
CA LYS A 6 6.86 -16.81 1.35
C LYS A 6 7.81 -17.05 2.54
N GLN A 7 8.10 -18.30 2.88
CA GLN A 7 9.04 -18.59 3.96
C GLN A 7 10.48 -18.28 3.61
N LEU A 8 10.91 -18.51 2.36
CA LEU A 8 12.23 -18.11 1.88
C LEU A 8 12.45 -16.59 1.88
N ALA A 9 11.38 -15.79 1.95
CA ALA A 9 11.47 -14.33 2.04
C ALA A 9 11.72 -13.82 3.47
N LEU A 10 11.53 -14.65 4.51
CA LEU A 10 11.81 -14.27 5.89
C LEU A 10 13.32 -14.21 6.15
N ALA A 11 13.75 -13.27 7.00
CA ALA A 11 15.15 -13.05 7.33
C ALA A 11 15.85 -14.30 7.90
N THR A 12 15.11 -15.14 8.64
CA THR A 12 15.61 -16.37 9.25
C THR A 12 16.11 -17.41 8.23
N TYR A 13 15.58 -17.40 7.00
CA TYR A 13 15.93 -18.37 5.97
C TYR A 13 16.93 -17.83 4.94
N HIS A 14 17.56 -16.68 5.22
CA HIS A 14 18.53 -16.08 4.30
C HIS A 14 19.77 -16.97 4.05
N PHE A 15 20.12 -17.84 5.00
CA PHE A 15 21.19 -18.83 4.84
C PHE A 15 20.97 -19.78 3.66
N ILE A 16 19.72 -20.02 3.26
CA ILE A 16 19.40 -20.87 2.11
C ILE A 16 19.94 -20.26 0.81
N LYS A 17 20.06 -18.93 0.72
CA LYS A 17 20.70 -18.28 -0.43
C LYS A 17 22.19 -18.56 -0.53
N VAL A 18 22.85 -18.98 0.56
CA VAL A 18 24.27 -19.40 0.53
C VAL A 18 24.43 -20.75 -0.16
N THR A 19 23.41 -21.62 -0.10
CA THR A 19 23.41 -22.93 -0.81
C THR A 19 23.50 -22.78 -2.33
N ALA A 20 23.20 -21.58 -2.84
CA ALA A 20 23.30 -21.21 -4.23
C ALA A 20 24.75 -21.21 -4.77
N GLY A 21 25.76 -21.17 -3.89
CA GLY A 21 27.17 -21.36 -4.23
C GLY A 21 27.63 -22.82 -4.33
N ALA A 22 26.77 -23.80 -4.00
CA ALA A 22 27.11 -25.22 -4.09
C ALA A 22 27.07 -25.76 -5.54
N VAL A 23 27.73 -26.90 -5.78
CA VAL A 23 27.73 -27.59 -7.07
C VAL A 23 26.30 -27.91 -7.52
N GLN A 24 25.95 -27.55 -8.76
CA GLN A 24 24.59 -27.59 -9.31
C GLN A 24 23.87 -28.94 -9.14
N LYS A 25 24.58 -30.08 -9.33
CA LYS A 25 24.01 -31.42 -9.11
C LYS A 25 23.55 -31.65 -7.67
N ARG A 26 24.28 -31.11 -6.69
CA ARG A 26 23.98 -31.27 -5.27
C ARG A 26 22.78 -30.42 -4.87
N GLN A 27 22.59 -29.26 -5.51
CA GLN A 27 21.41 -28.41 -5.32
C GLN A 27 20.12 -29.09 -5.79
N TYR A 28 20.12 -29.71 -6.97
CA TYR A 28 18.94 -30.44 -7.44
C TYR A 28 18.54 -31.57 -6.49
N SER A 29 19.52 -32.32 -5.99
CA SER A 29 19.28 -33.42 -5.04
C SER A 29 18.72 -32.94 -3.70
N THR A 30 19.29 -31.88 -3.11
CA THR A 30 18.80 -31.34 -1.83
C THR A 30 17.42 -30.72 -1.95
N TRP A 31 17.14 -29.97 -3.03
CA TRP A 31 15.82 -29.40 -3.26
C TRP A 31 14.77 -30.48 -3.58
N ALA A 32 15.12 -31.50 -4.37
CA ALA A 32 14.22 -32.63 -4.61
C ALA A 32 13.89 -33.36 -3.32
N GLY A 33 14.88 -33.64 -2.46
CA GLY A 33 14.66 -34.26 -1.15
C GLY A 33 13.72 -33.46 -0.25
N LEU A 34 13.90 -32.13 -0.20
CA LEU A 34 13.03 -31.24 0.56
C LEU A 34 11.58 -31.29 0.05
N TYR A 35 11.37 -31.24 -1.27
CA TYR A 35 10.04 -31.33 -1.85
C TYR A 35 9.41 -32.71 -1.65
N THR A 36 10.19 -33.79 -1.70
CA THR A 36 9.70 -35.14 -1.39
C THR A 36 9.21 -35.26 0.05
N VAL A 37 9.93 -34.69 1.02
CA VAL A 37 9.50 -34.69 2.43
C VAL A 37 8.24 -33.84 2.61
N LEU A 38 8.21 -32.64 2.01
CA LEU A 38 7.08 -31.71 2.14
C LEU A 38 5.81 -32.26 1.46
N LEU A 39 5.96 -32.99 0.36
CA LEU A 39 4.87 -33.61 -0.40
C LEU A 39 4.64 -35.09 -0.04
N CYS A 40 5.32 -35.61 1.00
CA CYS A 40 5.21 -37.00 1.45
C CYS A 40 3.76 -37.51 1.58
N PRO A 41 2.83 -36.80 2.26
CA PRO A 41 1.45 -37.29 2.38
C PRO A 41 0.73 -37.42 1.02
N ILE A 42 1.07 -36.54 0.07
CA ILE A 42 0.47 -36.56 -1.28
C ILE A 42 1.09 -37.68 -2.11
N LEU A 43 2.40 -37.90 -2.00
CA LEU A 43 3.10 -38.99 -2.68
C LEU A 43 2.64 -40.37 -2.19
N LEU A 44 2.39 -40.53 -0.88
CA LEU A 44 1.81 -41.75 -0.32
C LEU A 44 0.43 -42.05 -0.91
N TYR A 45 -0.43 -41.03 -1.01
CA TYR A 45 -1.75 -41.18 -1.63
C TYR A 45 -1.64 -41.58 -3.10
N MET A 46 -0.77 -40.92 -3.88
CA MET A 46 -0.51 -41.28 -5.28
C MET A 46 -0.01 -42.73 -5.42
N GLY A 47 0.83 -43.20 -4.49
CA GLY A 47 1.30 -44.59 -4.44
C GLY A 47 0.15 -45.59 -4.23
N LEU A 48 -0.78 -45.30 -3.33
CA LEU A 48 -1.96 -46.15 -3.10
C LEU A 48 -2.86 -46.21 -4.34
N VAL A 49 -3.10 -45.07 -5.00
CA VAL A 49 -3.88 -45.01 -6.25
C VAL A 49 -3.20 -45.81 -7.37
N MET A 50 -1.87 -45.74 -7.46
CA MET A 50 -1.09 -46.51 -8.42
C MET A 50 -1.22 -48.02 -8.20
N LEU A 51 -1.19 -48.49 -6.95
CA LEU A 51 -1.37 -49.91 -6.60
C LEU A 51 -2.77 -50.42 -6.99
N ILE A 52 -3.82 -49.62 -6.76
CA ILE A 52 -5.19 -49.96 -7.15
C ILE A 52 -5.31 -50.01 -8.68
N ALA A 53 -4.72 -49.05 -9.39
CA ALA A 53 -4.75 -49.01 -10.85
C ALA A 53 -4.03 -50.21 -11.49
N LEU A 54 -2.91 -50.66 -10.90
CA LEU A 54 -2.20 -51.87 -11.32
C LEU A 54 -3.04 -53.13 -11.12
N LYS A 55 -3.72 -53.27 -9.97
CA LYS A 55 -4.61 -54.41 -9.70
C LYS A 55 -5.76 -54.52 -10.70
N ASN A 56 -6.26 -53.38 -11.19
CA ASN A 56 -7.37 -53.32 -12.13
C ASN A 56 -6.93 -53.39 -13.60
N GLY A 57 -5.65 -53.62 -13.90
CA GLY A 57 -5.13 -53.70 -15.28
C GLY A 57 -5.11 -52.38 -16.05
N ASN A 58 -5.31 -51.24 -15.37
CA ASN A 58 -5.41 -49.92 -15.99
C ASN A 58 -4.03 -49.24 -16.10
N TYR A 59 -3.20 -49.74 -17.02
CA TYR A 59 -1.82 -49.25 -17.21
C TYR A 59 -1.73 -47.77 -17.62
N LEU A 60 -2.74 -47.25 -18.32
CA LEU A 60 -2.78 -45.83 -18.72
C LEU A 60 -2.86 -44.92 -17.48
N ASN A 61 -3.66 -45.29 -16.48
CA ASN A 61 -3.79 -44.53 -15.23
C ASN A 61 -2.50 -44.57 -14.41
N VAL A 62 -1.77 -45.68 -14.44
CA VAL A 62 -0.46 -45.80 -13.78
C VAL A 62 0.54 -44.83 -14.41
N ALA A 63 0.61 -44.76 -15.74
CA ALA A 63 1.50 -43.83 -16.44
C ALA A 63 1.17 -42.36 -16.12
N VAL A 64 -0.12 -42.01 -16.07
CA VAL A 64 -0.57 -40.65 -15.73
C VAL A 64 -0.19 -40.31 -14.28
N VAL A 65 -0.43 -41.19 -13.32
CA VAL A 65 -0.08 -40.96 -11.92
C VAL A 65 1.43 -40.81 -11.74
N LEU A 66 2.24 -41.61 -12.44
CA LEU A 66 3.70 -41.53 -12.39
C LEU A 66 4.22 -40.22 -13.00
N PHE A 67 3.63 -39.79 -14.12
CA PHE A 67 3.93 -38.49 -14.73
C PHE A 67 3.59 -37.34 -13.77
N PHE A 68 2.41 -37.36 -13.13
CA PHE A 68 2.04 -36.35 -12.15
C PHE A 68 2.98 -36.35 -10.94
N ALA A 69 3.29 -37.52 -10.36
CA ALA A 69 4.18 -37.64 -9.22
C ALA A 69 5.57 -37.06 -9.51
N THR A 70 6.13 -37.36 -10.69
CA THR A 70 7.44 -36.82 -11.11
C THR A 70 7.37 -35.32 -11.37
N SER A 71 6.32 -34.82 -12.04
CA SER A 71 6.14 -33.38 -12.27
C SER A 71 5.97 -32.58 -10.98
N PHE A 72 5.31 -33.14 -9.97
CA PHE A 72 5.10 -32.50 -8.66
C PHE A 72 6.39 -32.28 -7.88
N VAL A 73 7.40 -33.14 -8.07
CA VAL A 73 8.72 -33.00 -7.42
C VAL A 73 9.69 -32.23 -8.31
N ALA A 74 9.77 -32.57 -9.60
CA ALA A 74 10.72 -31.96 -10.52
C ALA A 74 10.41 -30.49 -10.82
N GLY A 75 9.13 -30.13 -11.04
CA GLY A 75 8.73 -28.77 -11.38
C GLY A 75 9.14 -27.73 -10.34
N PRO A 76 8.76 -27.89 -9.06
CA PRO A 76 9.19 -27.00 -7.99
C PRO A 76 10.70 -26.94 -7.79
N THR A 77 11.38 -28.09 -7.93
CA THR A 77 12.84 -28.18 -7.80
C THR A 77 13.55 -27.33 -8.85
N ILE A 78 13.16 -27.47 -10.12
CA ILE A 78 13.72 -26.70 -11.24
C ILE A 78 13.42 -25.21 -11.07
N TYR A 79 12.19 -24.86 -10.67
CA TYR A 79 11.78 -23.48 -10.44
C TYR A 79 12.62 -22.81 -9.34
N THR A 80 12.82 -23.49 -8.20
CA THR A 80 13.60 -22.91 -7.10
C THR A 80 15.09 -22.82 -7.41
N VAL A 81 15.67 -23.84 -8.04
CA VAL A 81 17.10 -23.80 -8.42
C VAL A 81 17.34 -22.66 -9.39
N LYS A 82 16.47 -22.47 -10.40
CA LYS A 82 16.58 -21.36 -11.35
C LYS A 82 16.45 -20.00 -10.67
N ASN A 83 15.50 -19.84 -9.74
CA ASN A 83 15.27 -18.56 -9.07
C ASN A 83 16.40 -18.23 -8.08
N VAL A 84 16.94 -19.23 -7.38
CA VAL A 84 18.04 -19.07 -6.42
C VAL A 84 19.37 -18.82 -7.14
N SER A 85 19.64 -19.51 -8.25
CA SER A 85 20.85 -19.32 -9.06
C SER A 85 20.86 -17.99 -9.83
N ARG A 86 19.71 -17.54 -10.35
CA ARG A 86 19.59 -16.26 -11.05
C ARG A 86 19.92 -15.05 -10.15
N ASN A 87 19.61 -15.13 -8.86
CA ASN A 87 19.97 -14.09 -7.89
C ASN A 87 21.50 -13.93 -7.68
N LEU A 88 22.32 -14.93 -8.03
CA LEU A 88 23.79 -14.85 -8.01
C LEU A 88 24.37 -14.33 -9.33
N GLU A 89 23.71 -14.61 -10.46
CA GLU A 89 24.11 -14.07 -11.76
C GLU A 89 23.74 -12.59 -11.92
N GLU A 90 22.61 -12.17 -11.35
CA GLU A 90 22.21 -10.75 -11.36
C GLU A 90 23.16 -9.86 -10.55
N THR A 91 23.89 -10.40 -9.57
CA THR A 91 24.96 -9.68 -8.86
C THR A 91 26.19 -9.45 -9.74
N LYS A 92 26.39 -10.22 -10.82
CA LYS A 92 27.54 -10.07 -11.74
C LYS A 92 27.27 -9.20 -12.98
N LYS A 93 26.01 -8.82 -13.24
CA LYS A 93 25.64 -8.06 -14.46
C LYS A 93 24.89 -6.76 -14.22
N MET A 94 25.04 -6.12 -13.06
CA MET A 94 24.73 -4.69 -12.96
C MET A 94 25.89 -3.87 -13.53
N LYS A 95 26.00 -3.83 -14.86
CA LYS A 95 26.58 -2.66 -15.53
C LYS A 95 25.63 -1.51 -15.24
N LEU A 96 25.84 -0.86 -14.09
CA LEU A 96 25.20 0.39 -13.72
C LEU A 96 25.50 1.39 -14.83
N VAL A 97 24.54 1.55 -15.74
CA VAL A 97 24.41 2.79 -16.48
C VAL A 97 24.36 3.85 -15.40
N LYS A 98 25.37 4.73 -15.37
CA LYS A 98 25.43 5.87 -14.46
C LYS A 98 24.30 6.81 -14.85
N ILE A 99 23.10 6.51 -14.39
CA ILE A 99 22.00 7.46 -14.39
C ILE A 99 22.50 8.59 -13.47
N PRO A 100 22.54 9.85 -13.95
CA PRO A 100 22.97 10.95 -13.11
C PRO A 100 22.14 10.94 -11.84
N ILE A 101 22.84 10.95 -10.69
CA ILE A 101 22.23 10.96 -9.37
C ILE A 101 21.57 12.33 -9.21
N PHE A 102 20.37 12.49 -9.77
CA PHE A 102 19.50 13.59 -9.43
C PHE A 102 19.25 13.45 -7.93
N ARG A 103 19.72 14.42 -7.15
CA ARG A 103 19.35 14.56 -5.73
C ARG A 103 17.84 14.80 -5.69
N LYS A 104 17.08 13.71 -5.68
CA LYS A 104 15.62 13.75 -5.56
C LYS A 104 15.32 14.44 -4.24
N PRO A 105 14.52 15.51 -4.24
CA PRO A 105 14.28 16.24 -3.03
C PRO A 105 13.48 15.34 -2.06
N SER A 106 13.76 15.46 -0.76
CA SER A 106 13.30 14.53 0.28
C SER A 106 11.77 14.43 0.41
N TRP A 107 11.04 15.42 -0.12
CA TRP A 107 9.58 15.44 -0.19
C TRP A 107 9.00 14.56 -1.32
N LEU A 108 9.76 14.24 -2.36
CA LEU A 108 9.30 13.38 -3.45
C LEU A 108 9.26 11.88 -3.07
N TRP A 109 9.93 11.52 -1.99
CA TRP A 109 10.17 10.13 -1.63
C TRP A 109 8.90 9.35 -1.27
N PRO A 110 7.96 9.89 -0.46
CA PRO A 110 6.66 9.24 -0.21
C PRO A 110 5.85 9.05 -1.50
N LEU A 111 5.92 10.01 -2.43
CA LEU A 111 5.21 9.93 -3.70
C LEU A 111 5.75 8.80 -4.59
N LEU A 112 7.07 8.67 -4.65
CA LEU A 112 7.74 7.60 -5.39
C LEU A 112 7.44 6.22 -4.81
N TYR A 113 7.29 6.13 -3.49
CA TYR A 113 6.88 4.90 -2.83
C TYR A 113 5.47 4.47 -3.28
N VAL A 114 4.50 5.38 -3.21
CA VAL A 114 3.12 5.12 -3.64
C VAL A 114 3.09 4.70 -5.11
N TRP A 115 3.82 5.44 -5.96
CA TRP A 115 3.88 5.13 -7.39
C TRP A 115 4.55 3.78 -7.67
N LYS A 116 5.62 3.41 -6.98
CA LYS A 116 6.37 2.17 -7.33
C LYS A 116 5.81 0.91 -6.69
N GLN A 117 5.35 1.00 -5.44
CA GLN A 117 4.98 -0.18 -4.65
C GLN A 117 3.47 -0.36 -4.54
N GLN A 118 2.67 0.69 -4.74
CA GLN A 118 1.23 0.69 -4.49
C GLN A 118 0.44 1.30 -5.68
N THR A 119 0.90 1.08 -6.92
CA THR A 119 0.25 1.58 -8.16
C THR A 119 -1.23 1.27 -8.22
N ILE A 120 -1.59 0.02 -7.96
CA ILE A 120 -2.96 -0.48 -8.06
C ILE A 120 -3.85 0.22 -7.03
N MET A 121 -3.39 0.31 -5.77
CA MET A 121 -4.16 0.95 -4.71
C MET A 121 -4.31 2.46 -4.97
N PHE A 122 -3.25 3.11 -5.46
CA PHE A 122 -3.29 4.51 -5.88
C PHE A 122 -4.36 4.74 -6.95
N LEU A 123 -4.34 3.94 -8.02
CA LEU A 123 -5.30 4.04 -9.12
C LEU A 123 -6.73 3.76 -8.65
N MET A 124 -6.93 2.73 -7.82
CA MET A 124 -8.24 2.42 -7.25
C MET A 124 -8.80 3.56 -6.41
N CYS A 125 -7.97 4.21 -5.59
CA CYS A 125 -8.41 5.37 -4.80
C CYS A 125 -8.72 6.58 -5.68
N LYS A 126 -7.98 6.78 -6.77
CA LYS A 126 -8.27 7.84 -7.75
C LYS A 126 -9.58 7.61 -8.50
N VAL A 127 -9.84 6.38 -8.90
CA VAL A 127 -11.11 6.02 -9.54
C VAL A 127 -12.26 6.19 -8.54
N LEU A 128 -12.07 5.70 -7.31
CA LEU A 128 -13.08 5.80 -6.26
C LEU A 128 -13.36 7.26 -5.86
N SER A 129 -12.33 8.09 -5.71
CA SER A 129 -12.47 9.52 -5.39
C SER A 129 -13.26 10.25 -6.48
N PHE A 130 -12.95 9.97 -7.75
CA PHE A 130 -13.63 10.54 -8.90
C PHE A 130 -15.10 10.09 -8.96
N LEU A 131 -15.36 8.80 -8.75
CA LEU A 131 -16.71 8.24 -8.78
C LEU A 131 -17.57 8.81 -7.65
N LEU A 132 -17.04 8.89 -6.43
CA LEU A 132 -17.75 9.49 -5.29
C LEU A 132 -18.06 10.97 -5.52
N PHE A 133 -17.08 11.73 -6.01
CA PHE A 133 -17.27 13.15 -6.29
C PHE A 133 -18.35 13.37 -7.37
N LYS A 134 -18.26 12.67 -8.51
CA LYS A 134 -19.26 12.75 -9.58
C LYS A 134 -20.61 12.20 -9.15
N GLY A 135 -20.63 11.13 -8.35
CA GLY A 135 -21.85 10.52 -7.83
C GLY A 135 -22.65 11.48 -6.98
N ILE A 136 -21.99 12.23 -6.07
CA ILE A 136 -22.65 13.25 -5.25
C ILE A 136 -23.20 14.40 -6.11
N LEU A 137 -22.43 14.87 -7.09
CA LEU A 137 -22.92 15.91 -8.01
C LEU A 137 -24.11 15.45 -8.86
N TRP A 138 -24.14 14.16 -9.23
CA TRP A 138 -25.25 13.61 -9.99
C TRP A 138 -26.50 13.42 -9.14
N MET A 139 -26.35 12.97 -7.89
CA MET A 139 -27.45 12.81 -6.95
C MET A 139 -28.18 14.13 -6.64
N PHE A 140 -27.46 15.25 -6.67
CA PHE A 140 -28.02 16.59 -6.45
C PHE A 140 -28.01 17.46 -7.72
N ALA A 141 -28.22 16.85 -8.90
CA ALA A 141 -28.20 17.57 -10.17
C ALA A 141 -29.21 18.73 -10.22
N ASP A 142 -30.32 18.61 -9.49
CA ASP A 142 -31.39 19.63 -9.42
C ASP A 142 -30.96 20.92 -8.71
N ILE A 143 -29.89 20.88 -7.90
CA ILE A 143 -29.40 22.01 -7.08
C ILE A 143 -27.99 22.42 -7.57
N ARG A 144 -27.79 22.42 -8.89
CA ARG A 144 -26.47 22.52 -9.55
C ARG A 144 -25.63 23.74 -9.20
N SER A 145 -26.23 24.83 -8.74
CA SER A 145 -25.52 26.09 -8.44
C SER A 145 -24.96 26.16 -7.03
N ASP A 146 -25.21 25.17 -6.17
CA ASP A 146 -24.79 25.24 -4.78
C ASP A 146 -23.40 24.64 -4.56
N VAL A 147 -22.42 25.50 -4.28
CA VAL A 147 -21.03 25.15 -3.98
C VAL A 147 -20.92 24.14 -2.83
N ARG A 148 -21.88 24.15 -1.90
CA ARG A 148 -21.91 23.24 -0.75
C ARG A 148 -21.93 21.77 -1.17
N ILE A 149 -22.64 21.46 -2.25
CA ILE A 149 -22.73 20.08 -2.78
C ILE A 149 -21.36 19.66 -3.33
N ALA A 150 -20.69 20.55 -4.06
CA ALA A 150 -19.34 20.29 -4.55
C ALA A 150 -18.34 20.12 -3.39
N GLN A 151 -18.49 20.88 -2.30
CA GLN A 151 -17.67 20.73 -1.09
C GLN A 151 -17.92 19.40 -0.37
N ILE A 152 -19.17 18.93 -0.29
CA ILE A 152 -19.50 17.60 0.25
C ILE A 152 -18.93 16.50 -0.65
N GLY A 153 -19.01 16.67 -1.97
CA GLY A 153 -18.34 15.81 -2.95
C GLY A 153 -16.84 15.71 -2.71
N LEU A 154 -16.19 16.86 -2.47
CA LEU A 154 -14.76 16.95 -2.19
C LEU A 154 -14.41 16.24 -0.88
N LEU A 155 -15.25 16.38 0.15
CA LEU A 155 -15.07 15.70 1.43
C LEU A 155 -15.17 14.17 1.29
N ALA A 156 -16.08 13.65 0.47
CA ALA A 156 -16.15 12.22 0.17
C ALA A 156 -14.87 11.74 -0.55
N ALA A 157 -14.35 12.55 -1.47
CA ALA A 157 -13.07 12.28 -2.12
C ALA A 157 -11.89 12.27 -1.12
N VAL A 158 -11.89 13.16 -0.11
CA VAL A 158 -10.90 13.14 0.98
C VAL A 158 -10.92 11.82 1.75
N ILE A 159 -12.11 11.30 2.07
CA ILE A 159 -12.25 10.03 2.81
C ILE A 159 -11.77 8.83 2.01
N SER A 160 -12.00 8.82 0.70
CA SER A 160 -11.47 7.73 -0.14
C SER A 160 -9.94 7.64 -0.11
N HIS A 161 -9.24 8.76 0.12
CA HIS A 161 -7.78 8.81 0.18
C HIS A 161 -7.20 8.32 1.51
N THR A 162 -8.02 8.08 2.53
CA THR A 162 -7.58 7.62 3.86
C THR A 162 -6.79 6.31 3.81
N THR A 163 -7.10 5.44 2.85
CA THR A 163 -6.39 4.18 2.60
C THR A 163 -4.96 4.41 2.10
N ILE A 164 -4.77 5.34 1.15
CA ILE A 164 -3.43 5.77 0.71
C ILE A 164 -2.68 6.41 1.88
N MET A 165 -3.33 7.27 2.66
CA MET A 165 -2.72 7.92 3.81
C MET A 165 -2.23 6.91 4.85
N ASN A 166 -3.03 5.90 5.16
CA ASN A 166 -2.64 4.84 6.08
C ASN A 166 -1.38 4.10 5.58
N MET A 167 -1.29 3.84 4.27
CA MET A 167 -0.09 3.22 3.70
C MET A 167 1.13 4.13 3.69
N LEU A 168 0.97 5.45 3.47
CA LEU A 168 2.06 6.41 3.66
C LEU A 168 2.56 6.40 5.11
N VAL A 169 1.65 6.45 6.08
CA VAL A 169 1.99 6.45 7.51
C VAL A 169 2.72 5.15 7.90
N LYS A 170 2.25 3.99 7.43
CA LYS A 170 2.94 2.70 7.61
C LYS A 170 4.31 2.68 6.96
N HIS A 171 4.45 3.28 5.78
CA HIS A 171 5.75 3.35 5.12
C HIS A 171 6.73 4.26 5.86
N GLU A 172 6.27 5.41 6.35
CA GLU A 172 7.08 6.30 7.18
C GLU A 172 7.51 5.61 8.49
N ALA A 173 6.63 4.82 9.09
CA ALA A 173 6.96 3.97 10.24
C ALA A 173 8.04 2.93 9.92
N ASN A 174 8.00 2.32 8.75
CA ASN A 174 8.87 1.16 8.45
C ASN A 174 10.22 1.56 7.87
N ALA A 175 10.23 2.55 6.98
CA ALA A 175 11.41 2.88 6.19
C ALA A 175 12.06 4.21 6.57
N VAL A 176 11.35 5.04 7.36
CA VAL A 176 11.76 6.43 7.68
C VAL A 176 11.88 6.67 9.18
N ALA A 177 11.66 5.65 10.02
CA ALA A 177 11.75 5.75 11.48
C ALA A 177 13.07 6.38 11.96
N PHE A 178 14.19 6.05 11.32
CA PHE A 178 15.50 6.63 11.66
C PHE A 178 15.58 8.14 11.43
N THR A 179 14.83 8.69 10.47
CA THR A 179 14.87 10.13 10.23
C THR A 179 14.15 10.93 11.31
N LYS A 180 13.21 10.32 12.05
CA LYS A 180 12.55 10.96 13.20
C LYS A 180 13.45 11.05 14.43
N SER A 181 14.45 10.18 14.56
CA SER A 181 15.49 10.28 15.59
C SER A 181 16.56 11.33 15.30
N LEU A 182 16.58 11.90 14.10
CA LEU A 182 17.44 13.03 13.78
C LEU A 182 16.77 14.34 14.22
N PRO A 183 17.53 15.37 14.62
CA PRO A 183 17.01 16.69 14.97
C PRO A 183 16.55 17.44 13.70
N VAL A 184 15.44 16.98 13.11
CA VAL A 184 14.81 17.60 11.97
C VAL A 184 13.91 18.74 12.45
N ASN A 185 13.98 19.89 11.79
CA ASN A 185 13.10 21.01 12.08
C ASN A 185 11.63 20.62 11.83
N ARG A 186 10.76 20.77 12.85
CA ARG A 186 9.34 20.40 12.80
C ARG A 186 8.60 21.10 11.67
N PHE A 187 8.94 22.37 11.43
CA PHE A 187 8.32 23.19 10.38
C PHE A 187 8.62 22.65 8.97
N ASN A 188 9.86 22.23 8.71
CA ASN A 188 10.23 21.63 7.43
C ASN A 188 9.52 20.28 7.22
N SER A 189 9.31 19.52 8.30
CA SER A 189 8.53 18.28 8.23
C SER A 189 7.07 18.55 7.92
N LEU A 190 6.47 19.56 8.55
CA LEU A 190 5.09 19.97 8.28
C LEU A 190 4.90 20.37 6.81
N ILE A 191 5.77 21.23 6.28
CA ILE A 191 5.73 21.64 4.86
C ILE A 191 5.85 20.41 3.95
N LYS A 192 6.75 19.47 4.28
CA LYS A 192 6.89 18.23 3.52
C LYS A 192 5.58 17.43 3.49
N HIS A 193 4.90 17.26 4.62
CA HIS A 193 3.62 16.54 4.67
C HIS A 193 2.55 17.26 3.84
N ILE A 194 2.38 18.57 4.03
CA ILE A 194 1.40 19.35 3.26
C ILE A 194 1.68 19.27 1.76
N SER A 195 2.93 19.42 1.33
CA SER A 195 3.31 19.32 -0.09
C SER A 195 3.00 17.95 -0.68
N VAL A 196 3.26 16.87 0.08
CA VAL A 196 2.92 15.50 -0.36
C VAL A 196 1.40 15.34 -0.52
N LEU A 197 0.62 15.84 0.44
CA LEU A 197 -0.85 15.80 0.38
C LEU A 197 -1.40 16.59 -0.80
N LEU A 198 -0.87 17.79 -1.05
CA LEU A 198 -1.30 18.66 -2.12
C LEU A 198 -1.02 18.04 -3.49
N VAL A 199 0.17 17.46 -3.69
CA VAL A 199 0.49 16.74 -4.92
C VAL A 199 -0.39 15.50 -5.07
N LEU A 200 -0.58 14.74 -4.00
CA LEU A 200 -1.41 13.54 -4.03
C LEU A 200 -2.84 13.87 -4.42
N PHE A 201 -3.44 14.94 -3.89
CA PHE A 201 -4.84 15.32 -4.09
C PHE A 201 -5.06 16.33 -5.25
N SER A 202 -4.01 16.63 -6.01
CA SER A 202 -4.06 17.58 -7.12
C SER A 202 -5.14 17.29 -8.19
N PRO A 203 -5.38 16.04 -8.66
CA PRO A 203 -6.37 15.83 -9.71
C PRO A 203 -7.80 16.06 -9.22
N GLU A 204 -8.11 15.75 -7.95
CA GLU A 204 -9.42 16.01 -7.35
C GLU A 204 -9.66 17.50 -7.14
N LEU A 205 -8.63 18.25 -6.71
CA LEU A 205 -8.72 19.70 -6.58
C LEU A 205 -8.96 20.38 -7.93
N LEU A 206 -8.24 19.95 -8.98
CA LEU A 206 -8.44 20.47 -10.33
C LEU A 206 -9.86 20.19 -10.83
N LEU A 207 -10.39 19.00 -10.54
CA LEU A 207 -11.76 18.65 -10.88
C LEU A 207 -12.77 19.56 -10.15
N PHE A 208 -12.58 19.78 -8.84
CA PHE A 208 -13.42 20.70 -8.07
C PHE A 208 -13.38 22.12 -8.64
N ILE A 209 -12.20 22.66 -8.92
CA ILE A 209 -12.03 24.00 -9.51
C ILE A 209 -12.74 24.09 -10.87
N ALA A 210 -12.65 23.04 -11.69
CA ALA A 210 -13.35 22.97 -12.97
C ALA A 210 -14.88 22.94 -12.80
N THR A 211 -15.41 22.26 -11.77
CA THR A 211 -16.86 22.25 -11.50
C THR A 211 -17.39 23.58 -11.00
N VAL A 212 -16.54 24.38 -10.38
CA VAL A 212 -16.85 25.69 -9.81
C VAL A 212 -16.53 26.83 -10.80
N GLN A 213 -16.31 26.48 -12.07
CA GLN A 213 -16.05 27.43 -13.16
C GLN A 213 -14.89 28.40 -12.88
N PHE A 214 -13.86 27.94 -12.14
CA PHE A 214 -12.70 28.76 -11.79
C PHE A 214 -13.00 30.02 -10.96
N ASN A 215 -14.13 30.07 -10.24
CA ASN A 215 -14.36 31.15 -9.28
C ASN A 215 -13.29 31.08 -8.17
N PRO A 216 -12.45 32.12 -7.99
CA PRO A 216 -11.30 32.06 -7.09
C PRO A 216 -11.70 31.91 -5.62
N ILE A 217 -12.82 32.52 -5.21
CA ILE A 217 -13.28 32.49 -3.81
C ILE A 217 -13.74 31.08 -3.45
N GLU A 218 -14.54 30.47 -4.31
CA GLU A 218 -15.10 29.15 -4.09
C GLU A 218 -14.02 28.06 -4.26
N SER A 219 -13.09 28.24 -5.20
CA SER A 219 -11.89 27.40 -5.35
C SER A 219 -11.03 27.40 -4.09
N LEU A 220 -10.75 28.57 -3.53
CA LEU A 220 -10.00 28.71 -2.29
C LEU A 220 -10.74 28.06 -1.11
N SER A 221 -12.08 28.18 -1.06
CA SER A 221 -12.88 27.53 -0.03
C SER A 221 -12.76 26.00 -0.08
N GLY A 222 -12.75 25.40 -1.26
CA GLY A 222 -12.59 23.95 -1.42
C GLY A 222 -11.20 23.47 -0.99
N ILE A 223 -10.15 24.20 -1.38
CA ILE A 223 -8.77 23.92 -0.94
C ILE A 223 -8.66 24.02 0.58
N ALA A 224 -9.28 25.05 1.17
CA ALA A 224 -9.29 25.30 2.61
C ALA A 224 -10.07 24.24 3.40
N ILE A 225 -11.00 23.50 2.78
CA ILE A 225 -11.66 22.34 3.39
C ILE A 225 -10.80 21.08 3.23
N ALA A 226 -10.31 20.83 2.01
CA ALA A 226 -9.65 19.57 1.67
C ALA A 226 -8.29 19.39 2.35
N LEU A 227 -7.45 20.44 2.39
CA LEU A 227 -6.10 20.32 2.95
C LEU A 227 -6.10 20.09 4.47
N PRO A 228 -6.81 20.88 5.29
CA PRO A 228 -6.87 20.64 6.74
C PRO A 228 -7.54 19.32 7.09
N SER A 229 -8.54 18.87 6.32
CA SER A 229 -9.18 17.58 6.54
C SER A 229 -8.28 16.40 6.23
N LEU A 230 -7.58 16.43 5.10
CA LEU A 230 -6.54 15.45 4.80
C LEU A 230 -5.46 15.45 5.89
N PHE A 231 -4.95 16.62 6.27
CA PHE A 231 -3.87 16.70 7.25
C PHE A 231 -4.32 16.22 8.65
N LEU A 232 -5.53 16.56 9.09
CA LEU A 232 -6.10 16.05 10.34
C LEU A 232 -6.19 14.52 10.32
N VAL A 233 -6.73 13.94 9.25
CA VAL A 233 -6.82 12.49 9.09
C VAL A 233 -5.43 11.86 9.14
N GLN A 234 -4.44 12.43 8.45
CA GLN A 234 -3.07 11.92 8.47
C GLN A 234 -2.49 11.93 9.89
N VAL A 235 -2.62 13.04 10.61
CA VAL A 235 -2.13 13.17 11.98
C VAL A 235 -2.82 12.17 12.90
N MET A 236 -4.15 12.01 12.79
CA MET A 236 -4.88 11.03 13.59
C MET A 236 -4.49 9.59 13.27
N LEU A 237 -4.23 9.27 12.00
CA LEU A 237 -3.74 7.96 11.57
C LEU A 237 -2.36 7.63 12.15
N THR A 238 -1.50 8.63 12.38
CA THR A 238 -0.22 8.39 13.06
C THR A 238 -0.37 8.01 14.53
N HIS A 239 -1.52 8.34 15.14
CA HIS A 239 -1.76 8.11 16.57
C HIS A 239 -2.69 6.93 16.86
N ILE A 240 -3.68 6.68 16.00
CA ILE A 240 -4.60 5.56 16.15
C ILE A 240 -3.88 4.27 15.78
N SER A 241 -3.35 3.61 16.80
CA SER A 241 -2.70 2.30 16.69
C SER A 241 -3.72 1.21 16.29
N HIS A 242 -3.53 0.63 15.11
CA HIS A 242 -3.97 -0.69 14.60
C HIS A 242 -5.45 -1.12 14.71
N ARG A 243 -6.32 -0.37 15.40
CA ARG A 243 -7.72 -0.74 15.58
C ARG A 243 -8.55 -0.22 14.40
N SER A 244 -8.80 -1.09 13.43
CA SER A 244 -9.60 -0.81 12.23
C SER A 244 -10.96 -0.17 12.54
N GLN A 245 -11.59 -0.59 13.64
CA GLN A 245 -12.87 -0.02 14.11
C GLN A 245 -12.75 1.46 14.50
N SER A 246 -11.70 1.85 15.23
CA SER A 246 -11.50 3.24 15.65
C SER A 246 -11.26 4.17 14.47
N LEU A 247 -10.60 3.67 13.42
CA LEU A 247 -10.40 4.40 12.18
C LEU A 247 -11.73 4.67 11.47
N ILE A 248 -12.59 3.66 11.31
CA ILE A 248 -13.91 3.83 10.66
C ILE A 248 -14.76 4.83 11.44
N ILE A 249 -14.79 4.73 12.77
CA ILE A 249 -15.53 5.67 13.63
C ILE A 249 -14.98 7.09 13.48
N LEU A 250 -13.65 7.26 13.49
CA LEU A 250 -13.04 8.57 13.27
C LEU A 250 -13.44 9.15 11.91
N LEU A 251 -13.31 8.37 10.83
CA LEU A 251 -13.66 8.84 9.49
C LEU A 251 -15.14 9.22 9.39
N PHE A 252 -16.02 8.44 10.01
CA PHE A 252 -17.44 8.72 10.05
C PHE A 252 -17.74 10.01 10.81
N ILE A 253 -17.19 10.18 12.02
CA ILE A 253 -17.37 11.40 12.82
C ILE A 253 -16.81 12.61 12.08
N THR A 254 -15.62 12.47 11.49
CA THR A 254 -14.99 13.55 10.70
C THR A 254 -15.85 13.88 9.49
N PHE A 255 -16.40 12.90 8.76
CA PHE A 255 -17.29 13.15 7.63
C PHE A 255 -18.55 13.90 8.04
N VAL A 256 -19.29 13.35 9.01
CA VAL A 256 -20.61 13.85 9.40
C VAL A 256 -20.50 15.24 10.00
N SER A 257 -19.51 15.48 10.87
CA SER A 257 -19.27 16.81 11.44
C SER A 257 -19.01 17.85 10.34
N MET A 258 -18.09 17.55 9.40
CA MET A 258 -17.76 18.45 8.29
C MET A 258 -18.96 18.71 7.39
N ALA A 259 -19.70 17.66 7.04
CA ALA A 259 -20.89 17.78 6.18
C ALA A 259 -21.95 18.66 6.84
N MET A 260 -22.24 18.47 8.13
CA MET A 260 -23.18 19.31 8.88
C MET A 260 -22.74 20.78 8.91
N LEU A 261 -21.45 21.03 9.09
CA LEU A 261 -20.90 22.39 9.14
C LEU A 261 -20.90 23.08 7.76
N ILE A 262 -20.68 22.34 6.68
CA ILE A 262 -20.84 22.84 5.31
C ILE A 262 -22.30 23.27 5.07
N ILE A 263 -23.26 22.46 5.50
CA ILE A 263 -24.69 22.79 5.39
C ILE A 263 -25.02 24.05 6.21
N ALA A 264 -24.47 24.17 7.43
CA ALA A 264 -24.65 25.30 8.34
C ALA A 264 -23.97 26.61 7.90
N LYS A 265 -23.26 26.64 6.76
CA LYS A 265 -22.51 27.80 6.23
C LYS A 265 -21.40 28.34 7.14
N GLN A 266 -20.93 27.57 8.13
CA GLN A 266 -19.86 27.97 9.06
C GLN A 266 -18.46 27.46 8.65
N VAL A 267 -18.25 27.26 7.35
CA VAL A 267 -17.07 26.62 6.78
C VAL A 267 -15.75 27.31 7.17
N ILE A 268 -15.72 28.65 7.17
CA ILE A 268 -14.48 29.41 7.40
C ILE A 268 -13.94 29.21 8.82
N LEU A 269 -14.81 29.44 9.82
CA LEU A 269 -14.45 29.30 11.23
C LEU A 269 -13.97 27.87 11.52
N PHE A 270 -14.69 26.90 10.97
CA PHE A 270 -14.38 25.52 11.20
C PHE A 270 -13.06 25.08 10.56
N ASN A 271 -12.78 25.49 9.31
CA ASN A 271 -11.51 25.21 8.65
C ASN A 271 -10.32 25.78 9.44
N ALA A 272 -10.47 26.99 10.00
CA ALA A 272 -9.45 27.62 10.83
C ALA A 272 -9.19 26.81 12.11
N VAL A 273 -10.25 26.38 12.80
CA VAL A 273 -10.15 25.51 13.99
C VAL A 273 -9.50 24.19 13.64
N GLN A 274 -9.91 23.54 12.56
CA GLN A 274 -9.35 22.25 12.14
C GLN A 274 -7.86 22.36 11.79
N MET A 275 -7.47 23.42 11.08
CA MET A 275 -6.08 23.68 10.77
C MET A 275 -5.27 23.90 12.06
N LEU A 276 -5.78 24.69 13.01
CA LEU A 276 -5.14 24.87 14.31
C LEU A 276 -4.99 23.54 15.07
N VAL A 277 -6.07 22.77 15.18
CA VAL A 277 -6.06 21.48 15.89
C VAL A 277 -5.07 20.52 15.25
N SER A 278 -5.08 20.37 13.93
CA SER A 278 -4.15 19.47 13.22
C SER A 278 -2.69 19.89 13.39
N VAL A 279 -2.39 21.19 13.33
CA VAL A 279 -1.04 21.72 13.57
C VAL A 279 -0.61 21.52 15.02
N VAL A 280 -1.46 21.85 15.99
CA VAL A 280 -1.15 21.70 17.43
C VAL A 280 -0.88 20.24 17.76
N ILE A 281 -1.75 19.32 17.31
CA ILE A 281 -1.55 17.88 17.53
C ILE A 281 -0.25 17.41 16.86
N PHE A 282 0.03 17.83 15.63
CA PHE A 282 1.29 17.51 14.96
C PHE A 282 2.50 17.98 15.78
N TYR A 283 2.52 19.24 16.24
CA TYR A 283 3.65 19.80 17.00
C TYR A 283 3.85 19.14 18.36
N LEU A 284 2.77 18.82 19.08
CA LEU A 284 2.83 18.18 20.40
C LEU A 284 3.28 16.71 20.27
N MET A 285 2.77 16.00 19.28
CA MET A 285 2.95 14.54 19.17
C MET A 285 4.12 14.11 18.27
N PHE A 286 4.79 15.06 17.61
CA PHE A 286 5.87 14.77 16.64
C PHE A 286 6.98 13.88 17.21
N TYR A 287 7.42 14.14 18.44
CA TYR A 287 8.52 13.40 19.10
C TYR A 287 8.05 12.26 20.01
N GLN A 288 6.76 12.22 20.37
CA GLN A 288 6.22 11.21 21.30
C GLN A 288 5.77 9.93 20.58
N THR A 289 5.55 9.98 19.27
CA THR A 289 5.08 8.83 18.49
C THR A 289 6.22 7.86 18.17
N ASP A 290 6.42 6.85 19.02
CA ASP A 290 7.23 5.68 18.68
C ASP A 290 6.45 4.86 17.63
N LEU A 291 6.93 4.84 16.37
CA LEU A 291 6.23 4.20 15.24
C LEU A 291 6.44 2.68 15.18
N LYS A 292 7.19 2.10 16.13
CA LYS A 292 7.42 0.64 16.23
C LYS A 292 6.15 -0.23 16.19
N PRO A 293 5.01 0.13 16.82
CA PRO A 293 3.81 -0.72 16.77
C PRO A 293 3.14 -0.74 15.39
N LEU A 294 3.47 0.19 14.47
CA LEU A 294 2.94 0.22 13.09
C LEU A 294 3.71 -0.68 12.12
N ARG A 295 4.78 -1.35 12.59
CA ARG A 295 5.66 -2.20 11.75
C ARG A 295 5.10 -3.60 11.47
N ASN A 296 4.10 -4.04 12.23
CA ASN A 296 3.53 -5.37 12.15
C ASN A 296 2.23 -5.40 11.34
#